data_AF-U7UDC0-F1
#
_entry.id   AF-U7UDC0-F1
#
_cell.length_a   1.000
_cell.length_b   1.000
_cell.length_c   1.000
_cell.angle_alpha   90.00
_cell.angle_beta   90.00
_cell.angle_gamma   90.00
#
_symmetry.space_group_name_H-M   'P 1'
#
loop_
_entity.id
_entity.type
_entity.pdbx_description
1 polymer ?
#
loop_
_entity_poly.entity_id
_entity_poly.type
_entity_poly.pdbx_seq_one_letter_code
_entity_poly.pdbx_strand_id
1 'polypeptide(L)'
;MRKKIILVFSLIMTMLLTACTPNMQAFLGVSQKLNAWEATKQSGKVEVEVEAFDKSTNKKVKFEMPAKFEGISQKEKAQMSIEYDLSNFKKLLQEDESAPEIKVPDKFKVEIFIDGNKIYVDKAAFKVLADLSGKKMDIKEDYVLLDASEDKKEMDPSYDKLMEYSKSGEFTADLIKFTDQALKGFKPSKDMEIKGNTYKYEASLEEILKDANAGLNIVAKNWDKASETLIPMLEKMGIKAPKEDIKKAFDNYKENDLTKSLPLDEKALKDSKVEYSLEVKNDNEYEAECEIKLVIPELMTMTVESEVNSKREKDVTVQMPTSFKKLSQADLMKLFRADNSPIILVSVEGKMIEFEDQEPVIKNSRTLIPFRGVLENLGAEVNWDQEKKMVTTSLGDKKIEMTIGQETIKVDGKDVKLDVAPMIINNRTMIPLRGVLENLGYKVGFEKVGSEKDGLIYSIDITK
;
A
#
# COMPACT_ATOMS: atom_id res chain seq x y z
N MET A 1 3.67 -9.65 -15.48
CA MET A 1 4.31 -8.69 -16.41
C MET A 1 3.52 -7.37 -16.50
N ARG A 2 2.22 -7.37 -16.83
CA ARG A 2 1.37 -6.14 -16.83
C ARG A 2 1.40 -5.34 -15.52
N LYS A 3 1.32 -5.99 -14.34
CA LYS A 3 1.38 -5.31 -13.03
C LYS A 3 2.72 -4.58 -12.77
N LYS A 4 3.87 -5.21 -13.09
CA LYS A 4 5.20 -4.59 -12.93
C LYS A 4 5.38 -3.38 -13.86
N ILE A 5 4.84 -3.49 -15.06
CA ILE A 5 4.86 -2.42 -16.07
C ILE A 5 4.01 -1.22 -15.59
N ILE A 6 2.78 -1.44 -15.09
CA ILE A 6 1.93 -0.39 -14.50
C ILE A 6 2.60 0.30 -13.30
N LEU A 7 3.34 -0.45 -12.47
CA LEU A 7 4.06 0.07 -11.32
C LEU A 7 5.24 0.98 -11.75
N VAL A 8 5.97 0.56 -12.79
CA VAL A 8 7.00 1.39 -13.45
C VAL A 8 6.37 2.66 -14.05
N PHE A 9 5.20 2.56 -14.68
CA PHE A 9 4.46 3.71 -15.21
C PHE A 9 3.97 4.68 -14.14
N SER A 10 3.44 4.16 -13.02
CA SER A 10 3.02 4.98 -11.89
C SER A 10 4.20 5.74 -11.27
N LEU A 11 5.37 5.09 -11.18
CA LEU A 11 6.61 5.67 -10.66
C LEU A 11 7.18 6.75 -11.59
N ILE A 12 7.15 6.50 -12.90
CA ILE A 12 7.55 7.48 -13.92
C ILE A 12 6.57 8.66 -13.89
N MET A 13 5.26 8.43 -13.80
CA MET A 13 4.27 9.51 -13.86
C MET A 13 4.31 10.46 -12.66
N THR A 14 4.50 9.97 -11.44
CA THR A 14 4.70 10.85 -10.28
C THR A 14 5.94 11.72 -10.41
N MET A 15 6.96 11.27 -11.15
CA MET A 15 8.17 12.06 -11.44
C MET A 15 8.01 13.04 -12.63
N LEU A 16 7.10 12.77 -13.58
CA LEU A 16 6.99 13.51 -14.85
C LEU A 16 5.99 14.66 -14.86
N LEU A 17 4.98 14.64 -13.99
CA LEU A 17 3.93 15.67 -13.96
C LEU A 17 4.47 17.07 -13.65
N THR A 18 5.70 17.18 -13.16
CA THR A 18 6.20 18.36 -12.51
C THR A 18 7.35 19.00 -13.30
N ALA A 19 8.35 18.25 -13.77
CA ALA A 19 9.62 18.84 -14.24
C ALA A 19 9.60 19.63 -15.59
N CYS A 20 8.44 19.80 -16.23
CA CYS A 20 8.34 20.37 -17.59
C CYS A 20 8.23 21.90 -17.66
N THR A 21 8.15 22.62 -16.54
CA THR A 21 7.96 24.08 -16.50
C THR A 21 9.14 24.80 -15.85
N PRO A 22 9.44 26.06 -16.24
CA PRO A 22 10.47 26.85 -15.57
C PRO A 22 10.23 27.02 -14.06
N ASN A 23 8.96 27.13 -13.64
CA ASN A 23 8.60 27.30 -12.24
C ASN A 23 8.90 26.02 -11.44
N MET A 24 8.56 24.85 -11.95
CA MET A 24 8.92 23.62 -11.26
C MET A 24 10.44 23.38 -11.28
N GLN A 25 11.14 23.70 -12.36
CA GLN A 25 12.61 23.63 -12.39
C GLN A 25 13.25 24.50 -11.30
N ALA A 26 12.71 25.70 -11.06
CA ALA A 26 13.13 26.56 -9.97
C ALA A 26 12.87 25.91 -8.59
N PHE A 27 11.67 25.34 -8.39
CA PHE A 27 11.35 24.59 -7.17
C PHE A 27 12.31 23.42 -6.94
N LEU A 28 12.53 22.56 -7.93
CA LEU A 28 13.44 21.42 -7.85
C LEU A 28 14.86 21.87 -7.46
N GLY A 29 15.35 22.96 -8.04
CA GLY A 29 16.64 23.54 -7.69
C GLY A 29 16.73 24.01 -6.23
N VAL A 30 15.63 24.51 -5.66
CA VAL A 30 15.55 24.85 -4.23
C VAL A 30 15.48 23.58 -3.37
N SER A 31 14.60 22.63 -3.69
CA SER A 31 14.46 21.37 -2.95
C SER A 31 15.79 20.61 -2.88
N GLN A 32 16.56 20.59 -3.96
CA GLN A 32 17.91 20.00 -3.97
C GLN A 32 18.85 20.66 -2.95
N LYS A 33 18.87 22.01 -2.88
CA LYS A 33 19.71 22.74 -1.94
C LYS A 33 19.33 22.45 -0.49
N LEU A 34 18.03 22.35 -0.21
CA LEU A 34 17.50 22.01 1.11
C LEU A 34 17.83 20.56 1.49
N ASN A 35 17.66 19.62 0.56
CA ASN A 35 17.99 18.20 0.76
C ASN A 35 19.50 17.94 0.92
N ALA A 36 20.36 18.87 0.47
CA ALA A 36 21.80 18.80 0.67
C ALA A 36 22.24 19.20 2.09
N TRP A 37 21.32 19.60 2.98
CA TRP A 37 21.66 19.87 4.37
C TRP A 37 22.06 18.58 5.08
N GLU A 38 23.32 18.50 5.50
CA GLU A 38 23.83 17.32 6.21
C GLU A 38 23.19 17.12 7.59
N ALA A 39 22.63 18.17 8.18
CA ALA A 39 22.02 18.09 9.49
C ALA A 39 20.95 19.16 9.68
N THR A 40 19.82 18.76 10.26
CA THR A 40 18.64 19.61 10.42
C THR A 40 17.94 19.36 11.76
N LYS A 41 17.28 20.38 12.28
CA LYS A 41 16.27 20.28 13.31
C LYS A 41 14.91 20.57 12.69
N GLN A 42 13.93 19.72 12.97
CA GLN A 42 12.58 19.82 12.43
C GLN A 42 11.57 19.83 13.56
N SER A 43 10.49 20.57 13.38
CA SER A 43 9.35 20.57 14.28
C SER A 43 8.09 20.87 13.50
N GLY A 44 6.98 20.27 13.87
CA GLY A 44 5.76 20.42 13.09
C GLY A 44 4.55 19.77 13.71
N LYS A 45 3.49 19.76 12.91
CA LYS A 45 2.23 19.10 13.25
C LYS A 45 1.74 18.33 12.04
N VAL A 46 1.00 17.28 12.31
CA VAL A 46 0.23 16.54 11.31
C VAL A 46 -1.15 16.28 11.88
N GLU A 47 -2.18 16.45 11.06
CA GLU A 47 -3.55 16.12 11.42
C GLU A 47 -4.09 15.19 10.35
N VAL A 48 -4.57 14.03 10.80
CA VAL A 48 -5.25 13.06 9.95
C VAL A 48 -6.72 13.07 10.34
N GLU A 49 -7.56 13.51 9.42
CA GLU A 49 -9.01 13.46 9.53
C GLU A 49 -9.55 12.36 8.60
N VAL A 50 -10.38 11.48 9.14
CA VAL A 50 -11.10 10.44 8.38
C VAL A 50 -12.58 10.54 8.68
N GLU A 51 -13.39 10.83 7.67
CA GLU A 51 -14.84 10.71 7.70
C GLU A 51 -15.23 9.41 6.99
N ALA A 52 -15.47 8.34 7.75
CA ALA A 52 -15.85 7.03 7.23
C ALA A 52 -17.37 6.87 7.18
N PHE A 53 -17.88 6.16 6.17
CA PHE A 53 -19.29 5.82 6.04
C PHE A 53 -19.53 4.37 6.47
N ASP A 54 -20.30 4.19 7.54
CA ASP A 54 -20.73 2.88 7.99
C ASP A 54 -22.01 2.48 7.24
N LYS A 55 -21.86 1.55 6.30
CA LYS A 55 -22.97 1.02 5.50
C LYS A 55 -24.00 0.25 6.33
N SER A 56 -23.60 -0.33 7.47
CA SER A 56 -24.50 -1.12 8.32
C SER A 56 -25.46 -0.24 9.13
N THR A 57 -24.98 0.92 9.59
CA THR A 57 -25.78 1.88 10.37
C THR A 57 -26.27 3.08 9.56
N ASN A 58 -25.80 3.23 8.31
CA ASN A 58 -26.05 4.37 7.44
C ASN A 58 -25.64 5.71 8.10
N LYS A 59 -24.58 5.69 8.91
CA LYS A 59 -24.03 6.85 9.63
C LYS A 59 -22.62 7.16 9.15
N LYS A 60 -22.23 8.44 9.30
CA LYS A 60 -20.85 8.87 9.15
C LYS A 60 -20.16 8.91 10.50
N VAL A 61 -18.95 8.38 10.57
CA VAL A 61 -18.08 8.43 11.74
C VAL A 61 -16.88 9.30 11.39
N LYS A 62 -16.64 10.34 12.19
CA LYS A 62 -15.50 11.24 12.03
C LYS A 62 -14.42 10.88 13.05
N PHE A 63 -13.22 10.63 12.57
CA PHE A 63 -12.03 10.36 13.35
C PHE A 63 -10.98 11.43 13.05
N GLU A 64 -10.38 11.98 14.09
CA GLU A 64 -9.30 12.96 14.00
C GLU A 64 -8.13 12.48 14.86
N MET A 65 -6.92 12.55 14.32
CA MET A 65 -5.70 12.19 15.03
C MET A 65 -4.63 13.25 14.82
N PRO A 66 -4.69 14.36 15.58
CA PRO A 66 -3.65 15.36 15.56
C PRO A 66 -2.40 14.84 16.25
N ALA A 67 -1.24 15.17 15.69
CA ALA A 67 0.05 14.87 16.27
C ALA A 67 1.01 16.04 16.11
N LYS A 68 1.90 16.19 17.08
CA LYS A 68 3.03 17.12 17.02
C LYS A 68 4.30 16.34 16.97
N PHE A 69 5.28 16.82 16.23
CA PHE A 69 6.58 16.18 16.18
C PHE A 69 7.72 17.17 16.31
N GLU A 70 8.82 16.66 16.85
CA GLU A 70 10.12 17.32 16.85
C GLU A 70 11.18 16.28 16.50
N GLY A 71 12.22 16.68 15.79
CA GLY A 71 13.25 15.75 15.38
C GLY A 71 14.53 16.43 14.95
N ILE A 72 15.56 15.60 14.81
CA ILE A 72 16.84 15.98 14.22
C ILE A 72 17.23 14.95 13.16
N SER A 73 17.89 15.40 12.11
CA SER A 73 18.53 14.54 11.14
C SER A 73 20.02 14.85 11.04
N GLN A 74 20.81 13.83 10.73
CA GLN A 74 22.24 13.89 10.49
C GLN A 74 22.60 12.86 9.41
N LYS A 75 22.87 13.34 8.19
CA LYS A 75 23.08 12.53 6.99
C LYS A 75 21.91 11.57 6.76
N GLU A 76 22.15 10.27 6.84
CA GLU A 76 21.13 9.22 6.65
C GLU A 76 20.39 8.86 7.94
N LYS A 77 20.80 9.45 9.08
CA LYS A 77 20.22 9.18 10.39
C LYS A 77 19.20 10.23 10.77
N ALA A 78 18.14 9.82 11.45
CA ALA A 78 17.18 10.74 12.03
C ALA A 78 16.68 10.23 13.38
N GLN A 79 16.28 11.16 14.25
CA GLN A 79 15.50 10.91 15.45
C GLN A 79 14.26 11.80 15.38
N MET A 80 13.09 11.23 15.68
CA MET A 80 11.83 11.95 15.77
C MET A 80 11.06 11.53 17.02
N SER A 81 10.56 12.51 17.75
CA SER A 81 9.59 12.37 18.82
C SER A 81 8.23 12.80 18.27
N ILE A 82 7.24 11.91 18.24
CA ILE A 82 5.88 12.20 17.80
C ILE A 82 4.94 12.04 18.99
N GLU A 83 4.17 13.08 19.32
CA GLU A 83 3.10 13.06 20.32
C GLU A 83 1.75 13.11 19.61
N TYR A 84 0.99 12.02 19.68
CA TYR A 84 -0.37 11.88 19.19
C TYR A 84 -1.37 12.28 20.27
N ASP A 85 -2.44 13.00 19.89
CA ASP A 85 -3.64 13.19 20.68
C ASP A 85 -4.67 12.14 20.28
N LEU A 86 -5.05 11.28 21.22
CA LEU A 86 -5.99 10.18 21.03
C LEU A 86 -7.33 10.45 21.74
N SER A 87 -7.57 11.69 22.19
CA SER A 87 -8.79 12.04 22.92
C SER A 87 -10.06 11.80 22.09
N ASN A 88 -10.01 12.11 20.79
CA ASN A 88 -11.10 11.83 19.85
C ASN A 88 -11.33 10.32 19.70
N PHE A 89 -10.27 9.56 19.43
CA PHE A 89 -10.32 8.10 19.33
C PHE A 89 -10.91 7.43 20.58
N LYS A 90 -10.44 7.85 21.75
CA LYS A 90 -10.93 7.36 23.05
C LYS A 90 -12.41 7.65 23.23
N LYS A 91 -12.89 8.82 22.82
CA LYS A 91 -14.32 9.18 22.88
C LYS A 91 -15.15 8.28 21.96
N LEU A 92 -14.69 8.05 20.72
CA LEU A 92 -15.38 7.16 19.77
C LEU A 92 -15.51 5.73 20.32
N LEU A 93 -14.44 5.19 20.93
CA LEU A 93 -14.48 3.87 21.57
C LEU A 93 -15.46 3.80 22.76
N GLN A 94 -15.66 4.91 23.48
CA GLN A 94 -16.61 4.96 24.59
C GLN A 94 -18.08 5.05 24.13
N GLU A 95 -18.32 5.52 22.91
CA GLU A 95 -19.65 5.62 22.31
C GLU A 95 -20.10 4.30 21.67
N ASP A 96 -19.18 3.37 21.39
CA ASP A 96 -19.47 2.04 20.87
C ASP A 96 -19.64 1.03 22.01
N GLU A 97 -20.90 0.67 22.32
CA GLU A 97 -21.23 -0.32 23.36
C GLU A 97 -20.68 -1.73 23.05
N SER A 98 -20.29 -2.01 21.80
CA SER A 98 -19.67 -3.28 21.39
C SER A 98 -18.14 -3.27 21.49
N ALA A 99 -17.54 -2.09 21.70
CA ALA A 99 -16.11 -1.96 21.80
C ALA A 99 -15.58 -2.67 23.06
N PRO A 100 -14.46 -3.40 22.95
CA PRO A 100 -13.81 -3.98 24.12
C PRO A 100 -13.39 -2.89 25.13
N GLU A 101 -13.40 -3.21 26.43
CA GLU A 101 -12.91 -2.33 27.49
C GLU A 101 -11.39 -2.11 27.37
N ILE A 102 -10.99 -1.20 26.49
CA ILE A 102 -9.58 -0.87 26.25
C ILE A 102 -9.22 0.46 26.89
N LYS A 103 -8.13 0.46 27.66
CA LYS A 103 -7.57 1.69 28.24
C LYS A 103 -6.73 2.42 27.21
N VAL A 104 -7.34 3.40 26.54
CA VAL A 104 -6.64 4.31 25.63
C VAL A 104 -6.19 5.58 26.39
N PRO A 105 -4.91 5.97 26.33
CA PRO A 105 -4.44 7.21 26.94
C PRO A 105 -4.90 8.43 26.11
N ASP A 106 -5.02 9.60 26.72
CA ASP A 106 -5.41 10.82 25.98
C ASP A 106 -4.29 11.29 25.03
N LYS A 107 -3.04 11.04 25.42
CA LYS A 107 -1.85 11.35 24.62
C LYS A 107 -0.93 10.16 24.55
N PHE A 108 -0.28 10.01 23.42
CA PHE A 108 0.64 8.91 23.18
C PHE A 108 1.90 9.41 22.47
N LYS A 109 3.06 9.24 23.11
CA LYS A 109 4.34 9.67 22.56
C LYS A 109 5.15 8.47 22.08
N VAL A 110 5.75 8.60 20.89
CA VAL A 110 6.63 7.61 20.27
C VAL A 110 7.95 8.28 19.87
N GLU A 111 9.05 7.64 20.21
CA GLU A 111 10.37 7.96 19.67
C GLU A 111 10.69 7.00 18.51
N ILE A 112 11.17 7.56 17.41
CA ILE A 112 11.55 6.83 16.20
C ILE A 112 12.97 7.25 15.82
N PHE A 113 13.84 6.27 15.56
CA PHE A 113 15.14 6.49 14.96
C PHE A 113 15.20 5.83 13.59
N ILE A 114 15.85 6.48 12.64
CA ILE A 114 16.03 5.99 11.28
C ILE A 114 17.53 5.94 11.00
N ASP A 115 18.00 4.87 10.35
CA ASP A 115 19.35 4.71 9.80
C ASP A 115 19.24 3.97 8.46
N GLY A 116 19.09 4.73 7.37
CA GLY A 116 18.76 4.17 6.06
C GLY A 116 17.44 3.38 6.07
N ASN A 117 17.51 2.07 5.85
CA ASN A 117 16.34 1.16 5.82
C ASN A 117 15.99 0.56 7.20
N LYS A 118 16.71 0.95 8.25
CA LYS A 118 16.47 0.49 9.62
C LYS A 118 15.67 1.53 10.38
N ILE A 119 14.53 1.11 10.91
CA ILE A 119 13.65 1.95 11.71
C ILE A 119 13.57 1.35 13.11
N TYR A 120 13.96 2.13 14.11
CA TYR A 120 13.89 1.76 15.52
C TYR A 120 12.71 2.51 16.13
N VAL A 121 11.73 1.79 16.62
CA VAL A 121 10.51 2.37 17.18
C VAL A 121 10.44 2.04 18.66
N ASP A 122 10.13 3.04 19.49
CA ASP A 122 9.94 2.85 20.93
C ASP A 122 8.94 1.71 21.22
N LYS A 123 9.29 0.82 22.16
CA LYS A 123 8.44 -0.32 22.54
C LYS A 123 7.03 0.09 22.97
N ALA A 124 6.84 1.30 23.48
CA ALA A 124 5.55 1.84 23.86
C ALA A 124 4.55 1.83 22.69
N ALA A 125 5.02 2.03 21.45
CA ALA A 125 4.19 1.95 20.24
C ALA A 125 3.53 0.58 20.08
N PHE A 126 4.30 -0.48 20.35
CA PHE A 126 3.81 -1.83 20.26
C PHE A 126 2.94 -2.20 21.46
N LYS A 127 3.06 -1.50 22.59
CA LYS A 127 2.35 -1.85 23.82
C LYS A 127 0.88 -1.51 23.68
N VAL A 128 0.59 -0.32 23.18
CA VAL A 128 -0.78 0.09 22.83
C VAL A 128 -1.39 -0.93 21.85
N LEU A 129 -0.64 -1.37 20.85
CA LEU A 129 -1.08 -2.37 19.87
C LEU A 129 -1.32 -3.77 20.48
N ALA A 130 -0.43 -4.21 21.36
CA ALA A 130 -0.56 -5.49 22.06
C ALA A 130 -1.77 -5.47 23.01
N ASP A 131 -1.99 -4.35 23.70
CA ASP A 131 -3.15 -4.15 24.58
C ASP A 131 -4.46 -4.14 23.77
N LEU A 132 -4.49 -3.47 22.60
CA LEU A 132 -5.63 -3.48 21.68
C LEU A 132 -5.98 -4.89 21.15
N SER A 133 -4.96 -5.73 20.93
CA SER A 133 -5.13 -7.11 20.42
C SER A 133 -5.32 -8.16 21.53
N GLY A 134 -5.26 -7.76 22.81
CA GLY A 134 -5.31 -8.67 23.95
C GLY A 134 -4.10 -9.62 24.05
N LYS A 135 -2.99 -9.31 23.36
CA LYS A 135 -1.79 -10.14 23.29
C LYS A 135 -0.73 -9.69 24.28
N LYS A 136 0.07 -10.64 24.76
CA LYS A 136 1.25 -10.34 25.56
C LYS A 136 2.40 -9.94 24.65
N MET A 137 3.02 -8.82 24.98
CA MET A 137 4.28 -8.41 24.36
C MET A 137 5.46 -9.11 25.04
N ASP A 138 6.30 -9.78 24.24
CA ASP A 138 7.60 -10.31 24.68
C ASP A 138 8.75 -9.49 24.06
N ILE A 139 8.85 -8.22 24.45
CA ILE A 139 9.94 -7.31 24.07
C ILE A 139 10.49 -6.72 25.38
N LYS A 140 11.76 -7.01 25.69
CA LYS A 140 12.41 -6.55 26.94
C LYS A 140 13.25 -5.29 26.71
N GLU A 141 13.75 -5.16 25.50
CA GLU A 141 14.51 -4.07 24.94
C GLU A 141 13.67 -2.80 24.82
N ASP A 142 14.32 -1.65 24.74
CA ASP A 142 13.63 -0.35 24.74
C ASP A 142 13.02 -0.01 23.38
N TYR A 143 13.61 -0.54 22.32
CA TYR A 143 13.19 -0.30 20.95
C TYR A 143 12.94 -1.61 20.20
N VAL A 144 12.13 -1.50 19.15
CA VAL A 144 11.96 -2.53 18.14
C VAL A 144 12.64 -2.07 16.87
N LEU A 145 13.57 -2.88 16.35
CA LEU A 145 14.15 -2.68 15.03
C LEU A 145 13.27 -3.36 13.98
N LEU A 146 12.74 -2.55 13.07
CA LEU A 146 12.13 -2.93 11.81
C LEU A 146 13.17 -2.71 10.70
N ASP A 147 13.58 -3.78 10.04
CA ASP A 147 14.63 -3.75 9.02
C ASP A 147 14.07 -4.25 7.69
N ALA A 148 13.71 -3.33 6.81
CA ALA A 148 13.17 -3.64 5.49
C ALA A 148 14.20 -4.36 4.59
N SER A 149 15.46 -4.44 5.01
CA SER A 149 16.55 -5.03 4.24
C SER A 149 16.72 -6.55 4.41
N GLU A 150 16.07 -7.19 5.37
CA GLU A 150 16.23 -8.64 5.61
C GLU A 150 15.20 -9.53 4.90
N ASP A 151 14.05 -8.98 4.51
CA ASP A 151 13.09 -9.66 3.62
C ASP A 151 13.56 -9.63 2.14
N LYS A 152 14.82 -9.25 1.88
CA LYS A 152 15.50 -9.14 0.58
C LYS A 152 15.54 -10.41 -0.29
N LYS A 153 15.14 -11.58 0.24
CA LYS A 153 14.92 -12.74 -0.64
C LYS A 153 13.68 -12.57 -1.52
N GLU A 154 12.75 -11.69 -1.13
CA GLU A 154 11.48 -11.45 -1.84
C GLU A 154 11.31 -10.00 -2.33
N MET A 155 12.02 -9.01 -1.74
CA MET A 155 12.05 -7.64 -2.28
C MET A 155 13.12 -7.48 -3.38
N ASP A 156 12.68 -7.00 -4.54
CA ASP A 156 13.49 -6.75 -5.73
C ASP A 156 14.64 -5.75 -5.40
N PRO A 157 15.92 -6.10 -5.69
CA PRO A 157 17.10 -5.22 -5.48
C PRO A 157 17.00 -3.84 -6.14
N SER A 158 16.00 -3.61 -6.99
CA SER A 158 15.65 -2.30 -7.55
C SER A 158 15.29 -1.25 -6.50
N TYR A 159 14.74 -1.58 -5.33
CA TYR A 159 14.33 -0.54 -4.37
C TYR A 159 15.51 0.26 -3.80
N ASP A 160 16.58 -0.41 -3.36
CA ASP A 160 17.78 0.28 -2.81
C ASP A 160 18.42 1.18 -3.88
N LYS A 161 18.54 0.66 -5.12
CA LYS A 161 19.05 1.41 -6.27
C LYS A 161 18.17 2.60 -6.65
N LEU A 162 16.85 2.42 -6.62
CA LEU A 162 15.87 3.47 -6.84
C LEU A 162 16.05 4.58 -5.80
N MET A 163 16.14 4.24 -4.52
CA MET A 163 16.28 5.21 -3.44
C MET A 163 17.61 5.96 -3.48
N GLU A 164 18.71 5.27 -3.79
CA GLU A 164 20.03 5.89 -3.95
C GLU A 164 20.05 6.83 -5.17
N TYR A 165 19.59 6.35 -6.32
CA TYR A 165 19.55 7.12 -7.56
C TYR A 165 18.63 8.33 -7.44
N SER A 166 17.40 8.19 -6.92
CA SER A 166 16.43 9.30 -6.81
C SER A 166 16.90 10.47 -5.95
N LYS A 167 17.81 10.24 -4.99
CA LYS A 167 18.44 11.29 -4.17
C LYS A 167 19.64 11.96 -4.83
N SER A 168 20.13 11.42 -5.94
CA SER A 168 21.34 11.90 -6.61
C SER A 168 21.08 13.14 -7.48
N GLY A 169 22.11 13.97 -7.65
CA GLY A 169 22.08 15.04 -8.67
C GLY A 169 21.97 14.51 -10.10
N GLU A 170 22.45 13.27 -10.34
CA GLU A 170 22.35 12.58 -11.62
C GLU A 170 20.90 12.31 -12.01
N PHE A 171 20.06 11.85 -11.07
CA PHE A 171 18.64 11.64 -11.31
C PHE A 171 17.92 12.92 -11.76
N THR A 172 18.24 14.06 -11.15
CA THR A 172 17.60 15.31 -11.58
C THR A 172 18.06 15.73 -12.97
N ALA A 173 19.35 15.56 -13.30
CA ALA A 173 19.85 15.85 -14.64
C ALA A 173 19.19 14.93 -15.69
N ASP A 174 19.07 13.64 -15.39
CA ASP A 174 18.37 12.68 -16.26
C ASP A 174 16.88 12.99 -16.40
N LEU A 175 16.22 13.43 -15.32
CA LEU A 175 14.82 13.84 -15.34
C LEU A 175 14.62 15.05 -16.25
N ILE A 176 15.45 16.09 -16.13
CA ILE A 176 15.43 17.27 -17.01
C ILE A 176 15.64 16.85 -18.47
N LYS A 177 16.65 16.02 -18.72
CA LYS A 177 16.94 15.49 -20.06
C LYS A 177 15.75 14.71 -20.62
N PHE A 178 15.13 13.85 -19.81
CA PHE A 178 13.96 13.09 -20.22
C PHE A 178 12.80 14.03 -20.55
N THR A 179 12.51 15.04 -19.73
CA THR A 179 11.45 16.01 -20.02
C THR A 179 11.67 16.76 -21.33
N ASP A 180 12.90 17.21 -21.61
CA ASP A 180 13.24 17.92 -22.84
C ASP A 180 13.08 17.06 -24.10
N GLN A 181 13.39 15.76 -24.00
CA GLN A 181 13.36 14.84 -25.12
C GLN A 181 11.99 14.20 -25.34
N ALA A 182 11.34 13.78 -24.25
CA ALA A 182 10.14 12.96 -24.28
C ALA A 182 8.86 13.81 -24.24
N LEU A 183 8.86 14.92 -23.49
CA LEU A 183 7.68 15.74 -23.20
C LEU A 183 7.72 17.11 -23.89
N LYS A 184 8.53 17.27 -24.95
CA LYS A 184 8.62 18.53 -25.69
C LYS A 184 7.23 19.01 -26.15
N GLY A 185 6.84 20.20 -25.68
CA GLY A 185 5.56 20.83 -26.01
C GLY A 185 4.39 20.41 -25.12
N PHE A 186 4.60 19.52 -24.14
CA PHE A 186 3.66 19.28 -23.06
C PHE A 186 3.48 20.54 -22.23
N LYS A 187 2.24 20.81 -21.82
CA LYS A 187 1.88 21.88 -20.90
C LYS A 187 0.95 21.29 -19.85
N PRO A 188 1.33 21.30 -18.56
CA PRO A 188 0.45 20.82 -17.52
C PRO A 188 -0.74 21.78 -17.36
N SER A 189 -1.86 21.24 -16.89
CA SER A 189 -3.06 22.00 -16.54
C SER A 189 -2.85 22.89 -15.32
N LYS A 190 -1.97 22.48 -14.40
CA LYS A 190 -1.54 23.22 -13.21
C LYS A 190 -0.02 23.33 -13.17
N ASP A 191 0.48 24.49 -12.81
CA ASP A 191 1.92 24.75 -12.64
C ASP A 191 2.19 25.27 -11.23
N MET A 192 3.44 25.14 -10.78
CA MET A 192 3.92 25.73 -9.53
C MET A 192 3.78 27.26 -9.59
N GLU A 193 3.10 27.84 -8.62
CA GLU A 193 3.08 29.28 -8.40
C GLU A 193 4.31 29.71 -7.60
N ILE A 194 5.01 30.73 -8.08
CA ILE A 194 6.16 31.32 -7.38
C ILE A 194 5.84 32.76 -7.01
N LYS A 195 5.89 33.08 -5.72
CA LYS A 195 5.73 34.43 -5.18
C LYS A 195 6.89 34.71 -4.22
N GLY A 196 7.92 35.42 -4.70
CA GLY A 196 9.13 35.65 -3.91
C GLY A 196 9.84 34.33 -3.60
N ASN A 197 9.97 34.01 -2.31
CA ASN A 197 10.60 32.77 -1.83
C ASN A 197 9.59 31.66 -1.52
N THR A 198 8.33 31.86 -1.89
CA THR A 198 7.24 30.89 -1.68
C THR A 198 6.90 30.17 -2.98
N TYR A 199 6.84 28.84 -2.90
CA TYR A 199 6.50 27.91 -3.98
C TYR A 199 5.21 27.20 -3.58
N LYS A 200 4.15 27.34 -4.38
CA LYS A 200 2.85 26.72 -4.10
C LYS A 200 2.37 25.88 -5.27
N TYR A 201 1.84 24.69 -4.97
CA TYR A 201 1.23 23.82 -5.95
C TYR A 201 -0.11 23.33 -5.42
N GLU A 202 -1.14 23.43 -6.26
CA GLU A 202 -2.49 22.95 -5.96
C GLU A 202 -3.07 22.31 -7.22
N ALA A 203 -3.53 21.07 -7.08
CA ALA A 203 -4.22 20.35 -8.14
C ALA A 203 -5.21 19.34 -7.58
N SER A 204 -6.34 19.18 -8.27
CA SER A 204 -7.26 18.06 -8.06
C SER A 204 -6.68 16.76 -8.62
N LEU A 205 -7.17 15.61 -8.15
CA LEU A 205 -6.79 14.31 -8.69
C LEU A 205 -7.23 14.16 -10.16
N GLU A 206 -8.37 14.77 -10.55
CA GLU A 206 -8.80 14.85 -11.95
C GLU A 206 -7.75 15.54 -12.83
N GLU A 207 -7.24 16.70 -12.41
CA GLU A 207 -6.21 17.46 -13.14
C GLU A 207 -4.89 16.68 -13.23
N ILE A 208 -4.45 16.08 -12.12
CA ILE A 208 -3.26 15.22 -12.06
C ILE A 208 -3.39 14.05 -13.05
N LEU A 209 -4.53 13.35 -13.08
CA LEU A 209 -4.77 12.23 -13.98
C LEU A 209 -4.85 12.68 -15.45
N LYS A 210 -5.48 13.83 -15.71
CA LYS A 210 -5.56 14.41 -17.05
C LYS A 210 -4.16 14.73 -17.60
N ASP A 211 -3.34 15.39 -16.78
CA ASP A 211 -1.96 15.71 -17.14
C ASP A 211 -1.12 14.44 -17.30
N ALA A 212 -1.42 13.39 -16.52
CA ALA A 212 -0.73 12.12 -16.62
C ALA A 212 -1.02 11.43 -17.95
N ASN A 213 -2.30 11.34 -18.31
CA ASN A 213 -2.76 10.81 -19.58
C ASN A 213 -2.15 11.57 -20.76
N ALA A 214 -2.15 12.90 -20.71
CA ALA A 214 -1.57 13.74 -21.75
C ALA A 214 -0.05 13.55 -21.88
N GLY A 215 0.66 13.45 -20.75
CA GLY A 215 2.10 13.15 -20.71
C GLY A 215 2.42 11.80 -21.35
N LEU A 216 1.69 10.73 -20.97
CA LEU A 216 1.86 9.39 -21.54
C LEU A 216 1.65 9.36 -23.05
N ASN A 217 0.62 10.06 -23.55
CA ASN A 217 0.35 10.17 -24.98
C ASN A 217 1.50 10.86 -25.74
N ILE A 218 2.14 11.86 -25.15
CA ILE A 218 3.28 12.55 -25.77
C ILE A 218 4.53 11.66 -25.73
N VAL A 219 4.79 10.99 -24.60
CA VAL A 219 5.91 10.04 -24.49
C VAL A 219 5.77 8.91 -25.51
N ALA A 220 4.57 8.35 -25.69
CA ALA A 220 4.30 7.32 -26.70
C ALA A 220 4.59 7.82 -28.13
N LYS A 221 4.16 9.04 -28.47
CA LYS A 221 4.45 9.67 -29.77
C LYS A 221 5.95 9.92 -29.98
N ASN A 222 6.68 10.23 -28.91
CA ASN A 222 8.11 10.52 -28.94
C ASN A 222 8.97 9.33 -28.50
N TRP A 223 8.45 8.10 -28.55
CA TRP A 223 9.05 6.93 -27.90
C TRP A 223 10.52 6.71 -28.25
N ASP A 224 10.91 6.90 -29.52
CA ASP A 224 12.28 6.68 -29.95
C ASP A 224 13.26 7.54 -29.15
N LYS A 225 12.96 8.84 -28.99
CA LYS A 225 13.75 9.77 -28.16
C LYS A 225 13.56 9.54 -26.67
N ALA A 226 12.32 9.31 -26.23
CA ALA A 226 12.01 9.10 -24.82
C ALA A 226 12.77 7.89 -24.26
N SER A 227 12.86 6.81 -25.04
CA SER A 227 13.54 5.57 -24.66
C SER A 227 15.06 5.73 -24.50
N GLU A 228 15.69 6.71 -25.16
CA GLU A 228 17.13 6.98 -25.04
C GLU A 228 17.53 7.43 -23.63
N THR A 229 16.60 8.03 -22.89
CA THR A 229 16.83 8.46 -21.50
C THR A 229 16.09 7.59 -20.50
N LEU A 230 14.85 7.17 -20.82
CA LEU A 230 14.05 6.35 -19.90
C LEU A 230 14.68 5.00 -19.59
N ILE A 231 15.21 4.29 -20.60
CA ILE A 231 15.78 2.96 -20.39
C ILE A 231 17.00 3.04 -19.47
N PRO A 232 17.99 3.92 -19.69
CA PRO A 232 19.08 4.14 -18.73
C PRO A 232 18.60 4.52 -17.31
N MET A 233 17.58 5.38 -17.18
CA MET A 233 17.03 5.74 -15.86
C MET A 233 16.50 4.50 -15.13
N LEU A 234 15.71 3.67 -15.83
CA LEU A 234 15.18 2.42 -15.26
C LEU A 234 16.30 1.47 -14.83
N GLU A 235 17.35 1.34 -15.63
CA GLU A 235 18.51 0.52 -15.27
C GLU A 235 19.24 1.03 -14.02
N LYS A 236 19.39 2.35 -13.88
CA LYS A 236 19.95 3.00 -12.67
C LYS A 236 19.06 2.78 -11.44
N MET A 237 17.74 2.76 -11.63
CA MET A 237 16.76 2.37 -10.61
C MET A 237 16.74 0.85 -10.36
N GLY A 238 17.58 0.05 -11.03
CA GLY A 238 17.60 -1.40 -10.90
C GLY A 238 16.45 -2.14 -11.59
N ILE A 239 15.61 -1.43 -12.34
CA ILE A 239 14.49 -1.99 -13.11
C ILE A 239 15.02 -2.47 -14.46
N LYS A 240 15.13 -3.79 -14.62
CA LYS A 240 15.52 -4.41 -15.89
C LYS A 240 14.28 -4.82 -16.68
N ALA A 241 13.98 -4.09 -17.75
CA ALA A 241 12.90 -4.41 -18.67
C ALA A 241 13.34 -4.19 -20.12
N PRO A 242 13.07 -5.13 -21.05
CA PRO A 242 13.37 -4.94 -22.46
C PRO A 242 12.64 -3.71 -23.03
N LYS A 243 13.33 -2.94 -23.86
CA LYS A 243 12.77 -1.74 -24.51
C LYS A 243 11.48 -2.07 -25.29
N GLU A 244 11.45 -3.24 -25.94
CA GLU A 244 10.31 -3.72 -26.71
C GLU A 244 9.08 -3.99 -25.84
N ASP A 245 9.27 -4.49 -24.62
CA ASP A 245 8.18 -4.77 -23.69
C ASP A 245 7.58 -3.49 -23.12
N ILE A 246 8.44 -2.49 -22.84
CA ILE A 246 7.98 -1.16 -22.43
C ILE A 246 7.25 -0.48 -23.59
N LYS A 247 7.79 -0.56 -24.83
CA LYS A 247 7.12 -0.02 -26.02
C LYS A 247 5.73 -0.63 -26.21
N LYS A 248 5.62 -1.96 -26.18
CA LYS A 248 4.33 -2.66 -26.26
C LYS A 248 3.36 -2.20 -25.19
N ALA A 249 3.85 -1.83 -24.00
CA ALA A 249 2.98 -1.33 -22.95
C ALA A 249 2.45 0.07 -23.25
N PHE A 250 3.27 0.98 -23.80
CA PHE A 250 2.81 2.26 -24.32
C PHE A 250 1.82 2.10 -25.48
N ASP A 251 2.09 1.19 -26.42
CA ASP A 251 1.21 0.94 -27.58
C ASP A 251 -0.16 0.38 -27.17
N ASN A 252 -0.21 -0.36 -26.06
CA ASN A 252 -1.45 -0.95 -25.52
C ASN A 252 -2.18 -0.06 -24.51
N TYR A 253 -1.55 1.03 -24.07
CA TYR A 253 -2.13 1.96 -23.10
C TYR A 253 -3.29 2.74 -23.73
N LYS A 254 -4.41 2.82 -23.02
CA LYS A 254 -5.54 3.67 -23.38
C LYS A 254 -5.69 4.77 -22.35
N GLU A 255 -6.13 5.94 -22.79
CA GLU A 255 -6.31 7.13 -21.95
C GLU A 255 -7.15 6.87 -20.68
N ASN A 256 -8.16 6.02 -20.78
CA ASN A 256 -9.03 5.69 -19.64
C ASN A 256 -8.46 4.59 -18.72
N ASP A 257 -7.30 4.00 -19.01
CA ASP A 257 -6.77 2.89 -18.21
C ASP A 257 -6.31 3.37 -16.81
N LEU A 258 -5.77 4.58 -16.70
CA LEU A 258 -5.42 5.17 -15.39
C LEU A 258 -6.68 5.46 -14.56
N THR A 259 -7.67 6.15 -15.14
CA THR A 259 -8.91 6.49 -14.44
C THR A 259 -9.71 5.26 -14.04
N LYS A 260 -9.81 4.25 -14.93
CA LYS A 260 -10.52 2.99 -14.62
C LYS A 260 -9.80 2.12 -13.59
N SER A 261 -8.51 2.34 -13.37
CA SER A 261 -7.76 1.61 -12.34
C SER A 261 -8.07 2.10 -10.92
N LEU A 262 -8.64 3.31 -10.80
CA LEU A 262 -9.05 3.89 -9.54
C LEU A 262 -10.55 3.63 -9.32
N PRO A 263 -10.96 3.15 -8.14
CA PRO A 263 -12.37 2.97 -7.81
C PRO A 263 -13.05 4.31 -7.43
N LEU A 264 -12.85 5.35 -8.23
CA LEU A 264 -13.31 6.73 -7.96
C LEU A 264 -14.22 7.23 -9.09
N ASP A 265 -15.33 7.86 -8.72
CA ASP A 265 -16.21 8.54 -9.68
C ASP A 265 -15.69 9.96 -10.03
N GLU A 266 -16.28 10.59 -11.05
CA GLU A 266 -15.85 11.93 -11.50
C GLU A 266 -15.92 12.99 -10.40
N LYS A 267 -16.86 12.86 -9.47
CA LYS A 267 -17.02 13.81 -8.37
C LYS A 267 -15.88 13.63 -7.35
N ALA A 268 -15.59 12.40 -6.97
CA ALA A 268 -14.49 12.06 -6.08
C ALA A 268 -13.13 12.49 -6.64
N LEU A 269 -12.92 12.38 -7.95
CA LEU A 269 -11.69 12.87 -8.60
C LEU A 269 -11.52 14.40 -8.49
N LYS A 270 -12.63 15.15 -8.54
CA LYS A 270 -12.62 16.62 -8.39
C LYS A 270 -12.47 17.05 -6.93
N ASP A 271 -13.14 16.34 -6.02
CA ASP A 271 -13.14 16.65 -4.59
C ASP A 271 -11.87 16.18 -3.88
N SER A 272 -11.09 15.28 -4.51
CA SER A 272 -9.75 14.87 -4.07
C SER A 272 -8.70 15.84 -4.61
N LYS A 273 -7.80 16.32 -3.76
CA LYS A 273 -6.79 17.32 -4.11
C LYS A 273 -5.49 17.14 -3.33
N VAL A 274 -4.43 17.73 -3.87
CA VAL A 274 -3.15 17.92 -3.19
C VAL A 274 -2.82 19.40 -3.22
N GLU A 275 -2.51 19.95 -2.06
CA GLU A 275 -1.95 21.29 -1.89
C GLU A 275 -0.60 21.17 -1.20
N TYR A 276 0.39 21.90 -1.71
CA TYR A 276 1.72 21.95 -1.16
C TYR A 276 2.24 23.38 -1.20
N SER A 277 2.88 23.81 -0.12
CA SER A 277 3.53 25.10 -0.02
C SER A 277 4.91 24.93 0.60
N LEU A 278 5.92 25.58 0.02
CA LEU A 278 7.26 25.69 0.57
C LEU A 278 7.65 27.17 0.62
N GLU A 279 8.01 27.67 1.78
CA GLU A 279 8.56 29.01 1.96
C GLU A 279 10.00 28.93 2.48
N VAL A 280 10.95 29.41 1.68
CA VAL A 280 12.34 29.54 2.12
C VAL A 280 12.51 30.88 2.84
N LYS A 281 12.56 30.82 4.18
CA LYS A 281 12.72 32.02 5.02
C LYS A 281 14.11 32.62 4.87
N ASN A 282 15.14 31.77 4.85
CA ASN A 282 16.54 32.15 4.65
C ASN A 282 17.39 30.90 4.28
N ASP A 283 18.71 31.07 4.14
CA ASP A 283 19.64 29.98 3.77
C ASP A 283 19.68 28.79 4.75
N ASN A 284 19.11 28.94 5.95
CA ASN A 284 19.11 27.94 7.02
C ASN A 284 17.71 27.57 7.52
N GLU A 285 16.63 28.13 6.97
CA GLU A 285 15.28 27.89 7.49
C GLU A 285 14.25 27.87 6.37
N TYR A 286 13.37 26.86 6.40
CA TYR A 286 12.20 26.80 5.53
C TYR A 286 11.00 26.26 6.30
N GLU A 287 9.82 26.64 5.80
CA GLU A 287 8.53 26.13 6.24
C GLU A 287 7.88 25.40 5.06
N ALA A 288 7.30 24.24 5.33
CA ALA A 288 6.55 23.47 4.35
C ALA A 288 5.18 23.09 4.91
N GLU A 289 4.16 23.24 4.09
CA GLU A 289 2.78 22.85 4.38
C GLU A 289 2.31 21.89 3.29
N CYS A 290 1.53 20.89 3.67
CA CYS A 290 0.92 19.94 2.74
C CYS A 290 -0.47 19.56 3.21
N GLU A 291 -1.46 19.66 2.32
CA GLU A 291 -2.80 19.11 2.48
C GLU A 291 -3.04 18.06 1.40
N ILE A 292 -3.39 16.85 1.79
CA ILE A 292 -3.83 15.78 0.89
C ILE A 292 -5.25 15.43 1.27
N LYS A 293 -6.19 15.61 0.34
CA LYS A 293 -7.57 15.19 0.49
C LYS A 293 -7.89 14.09 -0.51
N LEU A 294 -8.37 12.95 -0.02
CA LEU A 294 -8.81 11.82 -0.83
C LEU A 294 -10.27 11.50 -0.48
N VAL A 295 -11.13 11.50 -1.50
CA VAL A 295 -12.53 11.11 -1.38
C VAL A 295 -12.71 9.76 -2.06
N ILE A 296 -13.19 8.76 -1.30
CA ILE A 296 -13.59 7.45 -1.82
C ILE A 296 -15.10 7.32 -1.65
N PRO A 297 -15.89 7.33 -2.75
CA PRO A 297 -17.34 7.26 -2.69
C PRO A 297 -17.85 6.10 -1.83
N GLU A 298 -18.86 6.37 -1.02
CA GLU A 298 -19.52 5.40 -0.13
C GLU A 298 -18.61 4.66 0.87
N LEU A 299 -17.34 5.06 0.99
CA LEU A 299 -16.39 4.45 1.91
C LEU A 299 -15.85 5.47 2.91
N MET A 300 -15.12 6.49 2.44
CA MET A 300 -14.50 7.47 3.33
C MET A 300 -14.01 8.73 2.61
N THR A 301 -13.90 9.84 3.35
CA THR A 301 -13.03 10.97 3.00
C THR A 301 -11.87 11.01 3.99
N MET A 302 -10.65 11.15 3.48
CA MET A 302 -9.44 11.30 4.28
C MET A 302 -8.78 12.63 3.94
N THR A 303 -8.48 13.43 4.94
CA THR A 303 -7.68 14.65 4.83
C THR A 303 -6.45 14.51 5.71
N VAL A 304 -5.28 14.78 5.14
CA VAL A 304 -4.00 14.82 5.86
C VAL A 304 -3.43 16.21 5.70
N GLU A 305 -3.33 16.94 6.79
CA GLU A 305 -2.71 18.26 6.85
C GLU A 305 -1.39 18.17 7.61
N SER A 306 -0.37 18.86 7.15
CA SER A 306 0.92 18.92 7.83
C SER A 306 1.58 20.29 7.68
N GLU A 307 2.27 20.68 8.75
CA GLU A 307 3.07 21.90 8.83
C GLU A 307 4.44 21.50 9.38
N VAL A 308 5.51 21.83 8.66
CA VAL A 308 6.88 21.47 9.01
C VAL A 308 7.77 22.71 8.98
N ASN A 309 8.36 23.01 10.12
CA ASN A 309 9.40 24.02 10.26
C ASN A 309 10.75 23.30 10.30
N SER A 310 11.67 23.66 9.40
CA SER A 310 12.98 23.02 9.29
C SER A 310 14.10 24.05 9.40
N LYS A 311 15.08 23.75 10.26
CA LYS A 311 16.27 24.58 10.49
C LYS A 311 17.53 23.77 10.22
N ARG A 312 18.46 24.31 9.45
CA ARG A 312 19.79 23.74 9.30
C ARG A 312 20.54 23.89 10.62
N GLU A 313 21.04 22.78 11.15
CA GLU A 313 21.75 22.75 12.43
C GLU A 313 22.93 21.80 12.30
N LYS A 314 24.16 22.30 12.38
CA LYS A 314 25.36 21.49 12.10
C LYS A 314 25.84 20.69 13.31
N ASP A 315 25.46 21.12 14.51
CA ASP A 315 25.98 20.57 15.77
C ASP A 315 25.06 19.49 16.37
N VAL A 316 24.02 19.06 15.66
CA VAL A 316 23.20 17.91 16.08
C VAL A 316 23.88 16.59 15.76
N THR A 317 23.75 15.64 16.67
CA THR A 317 24.20 14.26 16.50
C THR A 317 23.07 13.31 16.86
N VAL A 318 22.73 12.41 15.94
CA VAL A 318 21.72 11.38 16.19
C VAL A 318 22.39 10.20 16.90
N GLN A 319 22.01 9.96 18.16
CA GLN A 319 22.49 8.81 18.93
C GLN A 319 21.54 7.63 18.74
N MET A 320 21.97 6.64 17.96
CA MET A 320 21.14 5.46 17.70
C MET A 320 20.96 4.61 18.96
N PRO A 321 19.77 4.02 19.17
CA PRO A 321 19.54 3.13 20.31
C PRO A 321 20.36 1.84 20.19
N THR A 322 20.83 1.34 21.33
CA THR A 322 21.60 0.09 21.44
C THR A 322 20.78 -1.05 22.04
N SER A 323 19.72 -0.74 22.78
CA SER A 323 18.76 -1.66 23.38
C SER A 323 17.59 -1.87 22.42
N PHE A 324 17.69 -2.84 21.51
CA PHE A 324 16.61 -3.13 20.58
C PHE A 324 16.40 -4.62 20.29
N LYS A 325 15.14 -5.01 20.11
CA LYS A 325 14.75 -6.31 19.57
C LYS A 325 14.44 -6.16 18.10
N LYS A 326 15.09 -6.96 17.25
CA LYS A 326 14.70 -7.03 15.84
C LYS A 326 13.42 -7.84 15.69
N LEU A 327 12.43 -7.32 14.96
CA LEU A 327 11.24 -8.05 14.56
C LEU A 327 11.21 -8.21 13.04
N SER A 328 10.87 -9.41 12.56
CA SER A 328 10.55 -9.64 11.15
C SER A 328 9.15 -9.10 10.80
N GLN A 329 8.83 -8.97 9.52
CA GLN A 329 7.46 -8.66 9.09
C GLN A 329 6.46 -9.70 9.64
N ALA A 330 6.86 -10.97 9.72
CA ALA A 330 6.03 -12.02 10.30
C ALA A 330 5.78 -11.83 11.80
N ASP A 331 6.81 -11.47 12.57
CA ASP A 331 6.65 -11.19 14.01
C ASP A 331 5.79 -9.96 14.26
N LEU A 332 5.95 -8.93 13.42
CA LEU A 332 5.10 -7.76 13.43
C LEU A 332 3.63 -8.14 13.15
N MET A 333 3.36 -8.94 12.12
CA MET A 333 2.01 -9.42 11.81
C MET A 333 1.41 -10.27 12.94
N LYS A 334 2.22 -11.08 13.66
CA LYS A 334 1.74 -11.82 14.84
C LYS A 334 1.24 -10.89 15.95
N LEU A 335 1.74 -9.65 16.04
CA LEU A 335 1.26 -8.67 17.02
C LEU A 335 -0.10 -8.08 16.65
N PHE A 336 -0.42 -7.98 15.35
CA PHE A 336 -1.66 -7.36 14.86
C PHE A 336 -2.85 -8.30 14.72
N ARG A 337 -2.64 -9.62 14.81
CA ARG A 337 -3.71 -10.60 14.57
C ARG A 337 -4.36 -11.08 15.86
N ALA A 338 -5.67 -11.37 15.82
CA ALA A 338 -6.37 -11.99 16.95
C ALA A 338 -5.86 -13.42 17.24
N ASP A 339 -5.43 -14.16 16.20
CA ASP A 339 -4.92 -15.53 16.31
C ASP A 339 -3.60 -15.75 15.55
N ASN A 340 -3.04 -16.97 15.62
CA ASN A 340 -1.83 -17.38 14.91
C ASN A 340 -2.14 -18.20 13.63
N SER A 341 -3.39 -18.18 13.15
CA SER A 341 -3.78 -18.93 11.96
C SER A 341 -3.15 -18.30 10.71
N PRO A 342 -2.93 -19.02 9.61
CA PRO A 342 -2.51 -18.40 8.36
C PRO A 342 -3.58 -17.44 7.80
N ILE A 343 -3.18 -16.30 7.23
CA ILE A 343 -4.00 -15.50 6.30
C ILE A 343 -3.98 -16.24 4.96
N ILE A 344 -5.13 -16.34 4.34
CA ILE A 344 -5.27 -16.97 3.02
C ILE A 344 -6.02 -15.98 2.14
N LEU A 345 -5.26 -15.29 1.29
CA LEU A 345 -5.78 -14.38 0.29
C LEU A 345 -6.18 -15.20 -0.94
N VAL A 346 -7.42 -15.07 -1.39
CA VAL A 346 -7.93 -15.79 -2.56
C VAL A 346 -8.31 -14.79 -3.64
N SER A 347 -7.76 -14.98 -4.84
CA SER A 347 -8.15 -14.22 -6.03
C SER A 347 -8.70 -15.16 -7.10
N VAL A 348 -9.72 -14.68 -7.81
CA VAL A 348 -10.34 -15.35 -8.95
C VAL A 348 -10.23 -14.44 -10.15
N GLU A 349 -9.51 -14.88 -11.19
CA GLU A 349 -9.25 -14.08 -12.40
C GLU A 349 -8.72 -12.67 -12.07
N GLY A 350 -7.91 -12.57 -11.00
CA GLY A 350 -7.31 -11.33 -10.52
C GLY A 350 -8.22 -10.45 -9.64
N LYS A 351 -9.47 -10.83 -9.40
CA LYS A 351 -10.38 -10.18 -8.45
C LYS A 351 -10.24 -10.83 -7.07
N MET A 352 -9.97 -10.03 -6.04
CA MET A 352 -9.94 -10.51 -4.65
C MET A 352 -11.33 -10.96 -4.21
N ILE A 353 -11.39 -12.10 -3.53
CA ILE A 353 -12.62 -12.63 -2.93
C ILE A 353 -12.63 -12.25 -1.46
N GLU A 354 -13.68 -11.54 -1.05
CA GLU A 354 -13.96 -11.23 0.35
C GLU A 354 -14.86 -12.33 0.94
N PHE A 355 -14.57 -12.75 2.16
CA PHE A 355 -15.34 -13.75 2.89
C PHE A 355 -16.01 -13.10 4.10
N GLU A 356 -17.34 -12.91 4.03
CA GLU A 356 -18.06 -12.16 5.05
C GLU A 356 -18.18 -12.90 6.40
N ASP A 357 -18.41 -14.23 6.37
CA ASP A 357 -18.77 -14.97 7.59
C ASP A 357 -17.74 -16.02 8.04
N GLN A 358 -16.91 -16.52 7.12
CA GLN A 358 -15.97 -17.60 7.41
C GLN A 358 -14.76 -17.48 6.49
N GLU A 359 -13.60 -17.28 7.08
CA GLU A 359 -12.33 -17.25 6.35
C GLU A 359 -11.89 -18.66 5.90
N PRO A 360 -11.06 -18.77 4.85
CA PRO A 360 -10.40 -20.03 4.51
C PRO A 360 -9.51 -20.54 5.66
N VAL A 361 -9.37 -21.86 5.76
CA VAL A 361 -8.56 -22.49 6.81
C VAL A 361 -7.63 -23.56 6.24
N ILE A 362 -6.51 -23.82 6.92
CA ILE A 362 -5.65 -24.96 6.60
C ILE A 362 -5.96 -26.11 7.55
N LYS A 363 -6.30 -27.28 6.99
CA LYS A 363 -6.48 -28.52 7.76
C LYS A 363 -5.79 -29.68 7.05
N ASN A 364 -5.00 -30.46 7.78
CA ASN A 364 -4.22 -31.58 7.22
C ASN A 364 -3.40 -31.17 5.98
N SER A 365 -2.76 -30.00 6.02
CA SER A 365 -1.97 -29.45 4.90
C SER A 365 -2.76 -29.23 3.61
N ARG A 366 -4.07 -28.97 3.71
CA ARG A 366 -4.93 -28.55 2.61
C ARG A 366 -5.71 -27.30 2.98
N THR A 367 -5.79 -26.36 2.03
CA THR A 367 -6.63 -25.18 2.17
C THR A 367 -8.08 -25.55 1.90
N LEU A 368 -8.90 -25.31 2.91
CA LEU A 368 -10.34 -25.40 2.85
C LEU A 368 -10.92 -24.00 2.69
N ILE A 369 -11.79 -23.80 1.71
CA ILE A 369 -12.48 -22.51 1.47
C ILE A 369 -14.00 -22.64 1.70
N PRO A 370 -14.69 -21.56 2.07
CA PRO A 370 -16.14 -21.50 2.01
C PRO A 370 -16.59 -21.74 0.57
N PHE A 371 -17.37 -22.80 0.38
CA PHE A 371 -17.72 -23.33 -0.93
C PHE A 371 -18.37 -22.28 -1.84
N ARG A 372 -19.37 -21.59 -1.28
CA ARG A 372 -20.18 -20.62 -2.01
C ARG A 372 -19.38 -19.37 -2.39
N GLY A 373 -18.56 -18.86 -1.46
CA GLY A 373 -17.83 -17.61 -1.63
C GLY A 373 -16.92 -17.56 -2.86
N VAL A 374 -16.32 -18.70 -3.24
CA VAL A 374 -15.47 -18.77 -4.44
C VAL A 374 -16.24 -19.20 -5.68
N LEU A 375 -17.13 -20.19 -5.57
CA LEU A 375 -17.80 -20.76 -6.74
C LEU A 375 -18.85 -19.85 -7.38
N GLU A 376 -19.58 -19.07 -6.60
CA GLU A 376 -20.52 -18.09 -7.17
C GLU A 376 -19.79 -16.99 -7.95
N ASN A 377 -18.60 -16.58 -7.48
CA ASN A 377 -17.73 -15.66 -8.22
C ASN A 377 -17.20 -16.25 -9.55
N LEU A 378 -17.16 -17.59 -9.66
CA LEU A 378 -16.84 -18.31 -10.89
C LEU A 378 -18.07 -18.55 -11.79
N GLY A 379 -19.25 -18.08 -11.37
CA GLY A 379 -20.52 -18.27 -12.08
C GLY A 379 -21.12 -19.66 -11.93
N ALA A 380 -20.68 -20.44 -10.93
CA ALA A 380 -21.21 -21.77 -10.68
C ALA A 380 -22.48 -21.70 -9.82
N GLU A 381 -23.44 -22.57 -10.13
CA GLU A 381 -24.60 -22.79 -9.26
C GLU A 381 -24.21 -23.69 -8.10
N VAL A 382 -24.73 -23.38 -6.90
CA VAL A 382 -24.42 -24.12 -5.67
C VAL A 382 -25.71 -24.46 -4.95
N ASN A 383 -25.98 -25.76 -4.81
CA ASN A 383 -27.13 -26.28 -4.08
C ASN A 383 -26.70 -27.09 -2.85
N TRP A 384 -27.41 -26.90 -1.74
CA TRP A 384 -27.18 -27.64 -0.49
C TRP A 384 -28.42 -28.47 -0.13
N ASP A 385 -28.24 -29.77 0.04
CA ASP A 385 -29.23 -30.71 0.53
C ASP A 385 -28.93 -31.01 2.01
N GLN A 386 -29.76 -30.48 2.91
CA GLN A 386 -29.58 -30.60 4.35
C GLN A 386 -29.79 -32.03 4.85
N GLU A 387 -30.73 -32.78 4.26
CA GLU A 387 -31.05 -34.14 4.69
C GLU A 387 -29.90 -35.09 4.35
N LYS A 388 -29.36 -34.96 3.14
CA LYS A 388 -28.24 -35.78 2.67
C LYS A 388 -26.88 -35.26 3.14
N LYS A 389 -26.83 -34.07 3.73
CA LYS A 389 -25.60 -33.31 3.98
C LYS A 389 -24.71 -33.28 2.75
N MET A 390 -25.31 -32.96 1.61
CA MET A 390 -24.67 -33.03 0.30
C MET A 390 -24.68 -31.65 -0.34
N VAL A 391 -23.54 -31.26 -0.87
CA VAL A 391 -23.42 -30.06 -1.69
C VAL A 391 -23.22 -30.46 -3.14
N THR A 392 -23.98 -29.82 -4.02
CA THR A 392 -23.89 -30.01 -5.47
C THR A 392 -23.52 -28.69 -6.11
N THR A 393 -22.58 -28.69 -7.03
CA THR A 393 -22.30 -27.52 -7.87
C THR A 393 -22.31 -27.87 -9.34
N SER A 394 -22.68 -26.89 -10.16
CA SER A 394 -22.67 -27.01 -11.61
C SER A 394 -22.09 -25.74 -12.24
N LEU A 395 -21.17 -25.93 -13.18
CA LEU A 395 -20.54 -24.84 -13.93
C LEU A 395 -20.38 -25.26 -15.39
N GLY A 396 -21.16 -24.66 -16.27
CA GLY A 396 -21.29 -25.15 -17.66
C GLY A 396 -21.75 -26.61 -17.65
N ASP A 397 -21.00 -27.48 -18.31
CA ASP A 397 -21.32 -28.91 -18.42
C ASP A 397 -20.76 -29.76 -17.27
N LYS A 398 -20.04 -29.14 -16.31
CA LYS A 398 -19.42 -29.83 -15.18
C LYS A 398 -20.35 -29.89 -13.99
N LYS A 399 -20.51 -31.08 -13.42
CA LYS A 399 -21.28 -31.29 -12.18
C LYS A 399 -20.41 -31.99 -11.13
N ILE A 400 -20.39 -31.44 -9.92
CA ILE A 400 -19.69 -32.04 -8.78
C ILE A 400 -20.67 -32.23 -7.61
N GLU A 401 -20.71 -33.44 -7.05
CA GLU A 401 -21.51 -33.80 -5.88
C GLU A 401 -20.59 -34.25 -4.75
N MET A 402 -20.77 -33.67 -3.57
CA MET A 402 -19.89 -33.85 -2.42
C MET A 402 -20.69 -34.03 -1.14
N THR A 403 -20.45 -35.13 -0.44
CA THR A 403 -21.10 -35.41 0.86
C THR A 403 -20.17 -34.99 1.99
N ILE A 404 -20.70 -34.26 2.98
CA ILE A 404 -19.92 -33.83 4.15
C ILE A 404 -19.35 -35.06 4.88
N GLY A 405 -18.05 -35.00 5.17
CA GLY A 405 -17.32 -36.07 5.85
C GLY A 405 -16.86 -37.22 4.95
N GLN A 406 -17.14 -37.19 3.64
CA GLN A 406 -16.66 -38.19 2.68
C GLN A 406 -15.52 -37.63 1.82
N GLU A 407 -14.42 -38.37 1.73
CA GLU A 407 -13.29 -38.03 0.85
C GLU A 407 -13.58 -38.33 -0.62
N THR A 408 -14.51 -39.24 -0.91
CA THR A 408 -14.90 -39.55 -2.29
C THR A 408 -16.05 -38.65 -2.72
N ILE A 409 -15.84 -37.95 -3.84
CA ILE A 409 -16.81 -37.06 -4.48
C ILE A 409 -17.18 -37.60 -5.86
N LYS A 410 -18.28 -37.13 -6.44
CA LYS A 410 -18.64 -37.45 -7.82
C LYS A 410 -18.39 -36.25 -8.72
N VAL A 411 -17.60 -36.45 -9.77
CA VAL A 411 -17.36 -35.47 -10.84
C VAL A 411 -17.90 -36.06 -12.13
N ASP A 412 -18.94 -35.45 -12.69
CA ASP A 412 -19.66 -35.94 -13.87
C ASP A 412 -20.08 -37.43 -13.73
N GLY A 413 -20.51 -37.79 -12.52
CA GLY A 413 -20.94 -39.15 -12.15
C GLY A 413 -19.81 -40.16 -11.86
N LYS A 414 -18.54 -39.76 -11.97
CA LYS A 414 -17.38 -40.62 -11.64
C LYS A 414 -16.82 -40.31 -10.26
N ASP A 415 -16.44 -41.35 -9.54
CA ASP A 415 -15.84 -41.21 -8.22
C ASP A 415 -14.41 -40.65 -8.31
N VAL A 416 -14.14 -39.59 -7.55
CA VAL A 416 -12.84 -38.93 -7.41
C VAL A 416 -12.53 -38.81 -5.93
N LYS A 417 -11.31 -39.19 -5.53
CA LYS A 417 -10.86 -39.10 -4.14
C LYS A 417 -10.20 -37.75 -3.86
N LEU A 418 -10.62 -37.11 -2.78
CA LEU A 418 -10.03 -35.91 -2.20
C LEU A 418 -9.03 -36.26 -1.10
N ASP A 419 -8.08 -35.37 -0.86
CA ASP A 419 -7.10 -35.50 0.23
C ASP A 419 -7.71 -35.22 1.62
N VAL A 420 -8.78 -34.42 1.66
CA VAL A 420 -9.51 -34.06 2.89
C VAL A 420 -11.00 -34.03 2.55
N ALA A 421 -11.84 -34.57 3.43
CA ALA A 421 -13.29 -34.52 3.22
C ALA A 421 -13.84 -33.08 3.37
N PRO A 422 -14.87 -32.70 2.61
CA PRO A 422 -15.66 -31.51 2.86
C PRO A 422 -16.24 -31.53 4.28
N MET A 423 -16.30 -30.37 4.94
CA MET A 423 -16.78 -30.27 6.33
C MET A 423 -17.56 -28.99 6.58
N ILE A 424 -18.23 -28.91 7.73
CA ILE A 424 -18.92 -27.69 8.16
C ILE A 424 -18.12 -27.04 9.27
N ILE A 425 -17.80 -25.75 9.11
CA ILE A 425 -17.17 -24.89 10.13
C ILE A 425 -18.03 -23.64 10.25
N ASN A 426 -18.45 -23.27 11.46
CA ASN A 426 -19.28 -22.09 11.72
C ASN A 426 -20.48 -21.95 10.77
N ASN A 427 -21.23 -23.04 10.55
CA ASN A 427 -22.37 -23.10 9.63
C ASN A 427 -22.04 -22.75 8.16
N ARG A 428 -20.79 -22.93 7.73
CA ARG A 428 -20.37 -22.81 6.33
C ARG A 428 -19.76 -24.13 5.86
N THR A 429 -20.12 -24.54 4.66
CA THR A 429 -19.54 -25.72 3.99
C THR A 429 -18.16 -25.36 3.47
N MET A 430 -17.15 -26.05 3.98
CA MET A 430 -15.74 -25.88 3.68
C MET A 430 -15.27 -27.03 2.78
N ILE A 431 -14.67 -26.72 1.64
CA ILE A 431 -14.19 -27.71 0.66
C ILE A 431 -12.69 -27.59 0.40
N PRO A 432 -11.99 -28.69 0.07
CA PRO A 432 -10.60 -28.60 -0.37
C PRO A 432 -10.52 -27.89 -1.71
N LEU A 433 -9.96 -26.68 -1.70
CA LEU A 433 -9.96 -25.77 -2.84
C LEU A 433 -9.46 -26.44 -4.13
N ARG A 434 -8.24 -26.98 -4.08
CA ARG A 434 -7.56 -27.55 -5.25
C ARG A 434 -8.33 -28.74 -5.81
N GLY A 435 -8.74 -29.66 -4.93
CA GLY A 435 -9.41 -30.89 -5.32
C GLY A 435 -10.76 -30.66 -6.03
N VAL A 436 -11.42 -29.54 -5.77
CA VAL A 436 -12.68 -29.19 -6.46
C VAL A 436 -12.42 -28.33 -7.68
N LEU A 437 -11.62 -27.27 -7.57
CA LEU A 437 -11.42 -26.32 -8.66
C LEU A 437 -10.67 -26.91 -9.87
N GLU A 438 -9.71 -27.80 -9.64
CA GLU A 438 -9.03 -28.49 -10.76
C GLU A 438 -9.98 -29.39 -11.54
N ASN A 439 -10.97 -30.01 -10.86
CA ASN A 439 -12.02 -30.79 -11.51
C ASN A 439 -13.04 -29.94 -12.28
N LEU A 440 -13.16 -28.65 -11.94
CA LEU A 440 -13.93 -27.65 -12.69
C LEU A 440 -13.12 -27.00 -13.82
N GLY A 441 -11.86 -27.40 -14.02
CA GLY A 441 -11.00 -26.92 -15.10
C GLY A 441 -10.23 -25.64 -14.78
N TYR A 442 -10.12 -25.25 -13.51
CA TYR A 442 -9.30 -24.11 -13.10
C TYR A 442 -7.94 -24.58 -12.60
N LYS A 443 -6.93 -23.73 -12.81
CA LYS A 443 -5.61 -23.85 -12.19
C LYS A 443 -5.60 -23.08 -10.88
N VAL A 444 -4.99 -23.69 -9.87
CA VAL A 444 -4.84 -23.08 -8.54
C VAL A 444 -3.36 -22.86 -8.27
N GLY A 445 -2.91 -21.62 -8.42
CA GLY A 445 -1.59 -21.16 -8.03
C GLY A 445 -1.53 -20.94 -6.52
N PHE A 446 -0.43 -21.35 -5.91
CA PHE A 446 -0.17 -21.09 -4.49
C PHE A 446 1.16 -20.38 -4.37
N GLU A 447 1.13 -19.19 -3.78
CA GLU A 447 2.32 -18.43 -3.44
C GLU A 447 2.32 -18.21 -1.93
N LYS A 448 3.42 -18.57 -1.29
CA LYS A 448 3.65 -18.22 0.11
C LYS A 448 4.29 -16.84 0.09
N VAL A 449 3.68 -15.88 0.79
CA VAL A 449 4.21 -14.52 0.93
C VAL A 449 4.85 -14.43 2.31
N GLY A 450 6.16 -14.15 2.36
CA GLY A 450 6.94 -14.04 3.60
C GLY A 450 7.86 -15.23 3.89
N SER A 451 8.83 -15.00 4.80
CA SER A 451 9.98 -15.88 5.00
C SER A 451 9.66 -17.37 5.27
N GLU A 452 10.57 -18.26 4.84
CA GLU A 452 10.43 -19.72 4.92
C GLU A 452 10.06 -20.25 6.32
N LYS A 453 10.45 -19.54 7.39
CA LYS A 453 10.25 -19.99 8.79
C LYS A 453 8.88 -19.63 9.37
N ASP A 454 8.16 -18.66 8.81
CA ASP A 454 6.95 -18.10 9.44
C ASP A 454 5.79 -17.93 8.44
N GLY A 455 5.51 -18.96 7.63
CA GLY A 455 4.49 -18.89 6.56
C GLY A 455 3.08 -18.56 7.06
N LEU A 456 2.81 -17.26 7.17
CA LEU A 456 1.59 -16.69 7.73
C LEU A 456 0.65 -16.15 6.66
N ILE A 457 1.09 -15.95 5.41
CA ILE A 457 0.25 -15.48 4.31
C ILE A 457 0.38 -16.45 3.13
N TYR A 458 -0.75 -16.98 2.69
CA TYR A 458 -0.88 -17.75 1.46
C TYR A 458 -1.69 -16.91 0.48
N SER A 459 -1.10 -16.58 -0.67
CA SER A 459 -1.85 -16.07 -1.82
C SER A 459 -2.25 -17.25 -2.69
N ILE A 460 -3.53 -17.30 -3.04
CA ILE A 460 -4.10 -18.32 -3.91
C ILE A 460 -4.73 -17.63 -5.10
N ASP A 461 -4.15 -17.89 -6.28
CA ASP A 461 -4.65 -17.36 -7.55
C ASP A 461 -5.36 -18.47 -8.33
N ILE A 462 -6.63 -18.24 -8.61
CA ILE A 462 -7.49 -19.13 -9.39
C ILE A 462 -7.64 -18.54 -10.78
N THR A 463 -7.22 -19.30 -11.79
CA THR A 463 -7.23 -18.88 -13.20
C THR A 463 -7.66 -20.03 -14.09
N LYS A 464 -8.24 -19.71 -15.25
CA LYS A 464 -8.63 -20.71 -16.24
C LYS A 464 -7.44 -21.30 -17.04
#